data_AF-A0A7Y0L345-F1
#
_entry.id   AF-A0A7Y0L345-F1
#
_cell.length_a   1.000
_cell.length_b   1.000
_cell.length_c   1.000
_cell.angle_alpha   90.00
_cell.angle_beta   90.00
_cell.angle_gamma   90.00
#
_symmetry.space_group_name_H-M   'P 1'
#
loop_
_entity.id
_entity.type
_entity.pdbx_description
1 polymer ?
#
loop_
_entity_poly.entity_id
_entity_poly.type
_entity_poly.pdbx_seq_one_letter_code
_entity_poly.pdbx_strand_id
1 'polypeptide(L)'
;MAAQAIRIGFRRSHILALLIIFLLGAGLMWYSLVTHPKIRSRVQVLDTQKPMNVLVGVKGTALDPGFLGFVAHVSPNSRVLGVTPLASLTEVTVNNRREPLYQAVSDTSAKKAIKLVSRADGVPIDHYFFINGSDLQLVLDTLYYRSPNWPKTLPPLTMLQTLGYPSGQLEPRQEMKLVGLMVNRLPSLNPIAASSLLGLTRTSHTDFSFYELYLLADYIRGDTLKEVPITHYTHHTRRAHG
;
A
#
# COMPACT_ATOMS: atom_id res chain seq x y z
N MET A 1 -27.73 -21.33 -60.77
CA MET A 1 -26.41 -22.00 -60.76
C MET A 1 -25.55 -21.25 -61.78
N ALA A 2 -24.31 -20.84 -61.56
CA ALA A 2 -23.26 -21.36 -60.69
C ALA A 2 -22.35 -20.25 -60.15
N ALA A 3 -21.72 -20.55 -59.01
CA ALA A 3 -20.76 -19.72 -58.30
C ALA A 3 -19.43 -19.62 -59.06
N GLN A 4 -18.87 -18.41 -59.14
CA GLN A 4 -17.46 -18.20 -59.44
C GLN A 4 -16.67 -18.15 -58.13
N ALA A 5 -15.87 -19.19 -57.88
CA ALA A 5 -14.95 -19.27 -56.78
C ALA A 5 -13.73 -18.35 -57.02
N ILE A 6 -13.54 -17.34 -56.17
CA ILE A 6 -12.34 -16.51 -56.16
C ILE A 6 -11.23 -17.29 -55.45
N ARG A 7 -10.29 -17.86 -56.21
CA ARG A 7 -9.04 -18.42 -55.67
C ARG A 7 -8.09 -17.28 -55.29
N ILE A 8 -8.08 -16.89 -54.03
CA ILE A 8 -7.01 -16.05 -53.45
C ILE A 8 -5.81 -16.96 -53.18
N GLY A 9 -4.98 -17.20 -54.20
CA GLY A 9 -3.74 -17.95 -54.09
C GLY A 9 -2.55 -17.02 -53.94
N PHE A 10 -1.85 -17.05 -52.81
CA PHE A 10 -0.60 -16.32 -52.63
C PHE A 10 0.46 -16.82 -53.65
N ARG A 11 0.94 -15.92 -54.52
CA ARG A 11 2.07 -16.23 -55.42
C ARG A 11 3.31 -16.62 -54.59
N ARG A 12 4.12 -17.57 -55.09
CA ARG A 12 5.35 -18.08 -54.43
C ARG A 12 6.29 -16.95 -53.98
N SER A 13 6.34 -15.83 -54.72
CA SER A 13 7.12 -14.65 -54.37
C SER A 13 6.64 -13.94 -53.08
N HIS A 14 5.33 -13.90 -52.81
CA HIS A 14 4.78 -13.32 -51.59
C HIS A 14 5.07 -14.20 -50.37
N ILE A 15 4.99 -15.53 -50.53
CA ILE A 15 5.35 -16.48 -49.46
C ILE A 15 6.83 -16.32 -49.11
N LEU A 16 7.70 -16.18 -50.11
CA LEU A 16 9.13 -15.99 -49.91
C LEU A 16 9.45 -14.64 -49.23
N ALA A 17 8.77 -13.56 -49.62
CA ALA A 17 8.91 -12.26 -48.96
C ALA A 17 8.46 -12.30 -47.49
N LEU A 18 7.35 -12.99 -47.20
CA LEU A 18 6.82 -13.14 -45.85
C LEU A 18 7.75 -13.96 -44.96
N LEU A 19 8.38 -15.00 -45.52
CA LEU A 19 9.36 -15.83 -44.83
C LEU A 19 10.63 -15.04 -44.50
N ILE A 20 11.11 -14.20 -45.42
CA ILE A 20 12.25 -13.30 -45.18
C ILE A 20 11.95 -12.30 -44.06
N ILE A 21 10.77 -11.67 -44.07
CA ILE A 21 10.36 -10.73 -43.01
C ILE A 21 10.26 -11.44 -41.67
N PHE A 22 9.70 -12.66 -41.64
CA PHE A 22 9.60 -13.46 -40.42
C PHE A 22 10.97 -13.81 -39.84
N LEU A 23 11.92 -14.25 -40.69
CA LEU A 23 13.28 -14.56 -40.27
C LEU A 23 14.03 -13.31 -39.78
N LEU A 24 13.84 -12.15 -40.42
CA LEU A 24 14.38 -10.87 -39.97
C LEU A 24 13.81 -10.46 -38.60
N GLY A 25 12.49 -10.59 -38.41
CA GLY A 25 11.84 -10.30 -37.13
C GLY A 25 12.32 -11.22 -36.01
N ALA A 26 12.43 -12.52 -36.28
CA ALA A 26 12.95 -13.51 -35.33
C ALA A 26 14.43 -13.25 -34.99
N GLY A 27 15.25 -12.91 -35.99
CA GLY A 27 16.65 -12.55 -35.80
C GLY A 27 16.82 -11.29 -34.94
N LEU A 28 15.99 -10.27 -35.16
CA LEU A 28 15.98 -9.05 -34.34
C LEU A 28 15.50 -9.31 -32.91
N MET A 29 14.48 -10.15 -32.71
CA MET A 29 14.05 -10.56 -31.36
C MET A 29 15.13 -11.37 -30.65
N TRP A 30 15.75 -12.33 -31.32
CA TRP A 30 16.86 -13.12 -30.78
C TRP A 30 18.05 -12.23 -30.42
N TYR A 31 18.45 -11.34 -31.33
CA TYR A 31 19.51 -10.36 -31.10
C TYR A 31 19.16 -9.46 -29.91
N SER A 32 17.92 -8.98 -29.81
CA SER A 32 17.44 -8.20 -28.66
C SER A 32 17.54 -8.99 -27.35
N LEU A 33 17.12 -10.26 -27.34
CA LEU A 33 17.19 -11.15 -26.17
C LEU A 33 18.62 -11.48 -25.73
N VAL A 34 19.55 -11.64 -26.68
CA VAL A 34 20.95 -12.01 -26.41
C VAL A 34 21.80 -10.78 -26.05
N THR A 35 21.53 -9.62 -26.64
CA THR A 35 22.33 -8.39 -26.43
C THR A 35 21.81 -7.47 -25.33
N HIS A 36 20.58 -7.65 -24.84
CA HIS A 36 20.11 -7.00 -23.62
C HIS A 36 20.13 -7.98 -22.43
N PRO A 37 21.26 -8.12 -21.70
CA PRO A 37 21.25 -8.83 -20.44
C PRO A 37 20.44 -8.01 -19.44
N LYS A 38 19.20 -8.45 -19.22
CA LYS A 38 18.22 -7.87 -18.29
C LYS A 38 17.81 -6.46 -18.72
N ILE A 39 16.55 -6.32 -19.08
CA ILE A 39 15.83 -5.09 -18.76
C ILE A 39 16.04 -4.93 -17.25
N ARG A 40 16.99 -4.07 -16.84
CA ARG A 40 17.05 -3.52 -15.49
C ARG A 40 15.85 -2.60 -15.39
N SER A 41 14.66 -3.20 -15.35
CA SER A 41 13.55 -2.50 -14.76
C SER A 41 14.03 -2.20 -13.34
N ARG A 42 14.04 -0.93 -12.96
CA ARG A 42 14.07 -0.56 -11.55
C ARG A 42 12.75 -0.96 -10.89
N VAL A 43 12.23 -2.15 -11.20
CA VAL A 43 11.27 -2.83 -10.36
C VAL A 43 12.18 -3.56 -9.40
N GLN A 44 12.51 -2.87 -8.31
CA GLN A 44 13.01 -3.49 -7.11
C GLN A 44 11.88 -4.42 -6.67
N VAL A 45 11.86 -5.63 -7.25
CA VAL A 45 10.91 -6.68 -6.89
C VAL A 45 10.99 -6.77 -5.38
N LEU A 46 9.89 -6.46 -4.70
CA LEU A 46 9.73 -6.69 -3.27
C LEU A 46 10.38 -8.03 -2.97
N ASP A 47 11.47 -7.99 -2.20
CA ASP A 47 12.03 -9.21 -1.69
C ASP A 47 11.08 -9.65 -0.58
N THR A 48 10.03 -10.37 -0.97
CA THR A 48 9.03 -10.93 -0.06
C THR A 48 9.63 -11.93 0.91
N GLN A 49 10.96 -12.12 0.92
CA GLN A 49 11.69 -12.87 1.94
C GLN A 49 12.32 -11.97 3.01
N LYS A 50 12.31 -10.64 2.85
CA LYS A 50 12.81 -9.69 3.83
C LYS A 50 11.67 -9.02 4.60
N PRO A 51 11.85 -8.78 5.90
CA PRO A 51 10.90 -7.98 6.66
C PRO A 51 10.86 -6.55 6.11
N MET A 52 9.68 -5.96 6.05
CA MET A 52 9.46 -4.60 5.55
C MET A 52 8.42 -3.86 6.39
N ASN A 53 8.57 -2.55 6.47
CA ASN A 53 7.67 -1.65 7.18
C ASN A 53 6.91 -0.79 6.18
N VAL A 54 5.59 -0.91 6.22
CA VAL A 54 4.68 -0.23 5.29
C VAL A 54 3.88 0.81 6.05
N LEU A 55 3.99 2.07 5.66
CA LEU A 55 3.13 3.13 6.18
C LEU A 55 1.76 3.06 5.52
N VAL A 56 0.73 2.72 6.27
CA VAL A 56 -0.66 2.70 5.79
C VAL A 56 -1.41 3.83 6.46
N GLY A 57 -2.09 4.66 5.68
CA GLY A 57 -2.84 5.75 6.28
C GLY A 57 -3.64 6.62 5.34
N VAL A 58 -4.24 7.65 5.91
CA VAL A 58 -4.99 8.70 5.25
C VAL A 58 -4.29 9.99 5.59
N LYS A 59 -4.04 10.81 4.58
CA LYS A 59 -3.56 12.19 4.76
C LYS A 59 -4.67 13.15 4.37
N GLY A 60 -4.85 14.18 5.19
CA GLY A 60 -5.71 15.30 4.89
C GLY A 60 -5.09 16.20 3.82
N THR A 61 -5.61 17.42 3.71
CA THR A 61 -5.14 18.42 2.76
C THR A 61 -4.60 19.64 3.50
N ALA A 62 -4.09 20.63 2.77
CA ALA A 62 -3.74 21.92 3.36
C ALA A 62 -4.94 22.64 4.00
N LEU A 63 -6.15 22.44 3.46
CA LEU A 63 -7.37 23.09 3.93
C LEU A 63 -8.00 22.35 5.12
N ASP A 64 -7.89 21.02 5.11
CA ASP A 64 -8.39 20.14 6.17
C ASP A 64 -7.24 19.23 6.66
N PRO A 65 -6.39 19.73 7.58
CA PRO A 65 -5.19 19.03 8.01
C PRO A 65 -5.53 17.86 8.92
N GLY A 66 -5.24 16.65 8.42
CA GLY A 66 -5.41 15.42 9.17
C GLY A 66 -4.36 14.39 8.79
N PHE A 67 -4.12 13.45 9.69
CA PHE A 67 -3.38 12.24 9.42
C PHE A 67 -4.01 11.15 10.27
N LEU A 68 -4.10 9.97 9.71
CA LEU A 68 -4.46 8.77 10.44
C LEU A 68 -3.65 7.65 9.82
N GLY A 69 -2.98 6.84 10.63
CA GLY A 69 -2.27 5.72 10.06
C GLY A 69 -1.68 4.77 11.07
N PHE A 70 -1.08 3.73 10.53
CA PHE A 70 -0.30 2.76 11.26
C PHE A 70 0.87 2.30 10.41
N VAL A 71 1.92 1.81 11.07
CA VAL A 71 3.00 1.10 10.40
C VAL A 71 2.69 -0.39 10.45
N ALA A 72 2.60 -1.00 9.29
CA ALA A 72 2.44 -2.44 9.12
C ALA A 72 3.82 -3.10 8.97
N HIS A 73 4.16 -3.97 9.91
CA HIS A 73 5.37 -4.76 9.97
C HIS A 73 5.12 -6.11 9.31
N VAL A 74 5.51 -6.23 8.04
CA VAL A 74 5.37 -7.46 7.27
C VAL A 74 6.60 -8.31 7.51
N SER A 75 6.42 -9.48 8.15
CA SER A 75 7.50 -10.44 8.39
C SER A 75 7.18 -11.76 7.68
N PRO A 76 7.81 -12.03 6.53
CA PRO A 76 7.47 -13.17 5.66
C PRO A 76 7.48 -14.53 6.35
N ASN A 77 8.36 -14.69 7.33
CA ASN A 77 8.58 -15.97 8.02
C ASN A 77 7.59 -16.23 9.15
N SER A 78 6.90 -15.19 9.64
CA SER A 78 6.10 -15.27 10.86
C SER A 78 4.61 -15.50 10.63
N ARG A 79 4.12 -15.34 9.39
CA ARG A 79 2.68 -15.35 9.05
C ARG A 79 1.81 -14.46 9.96
N VAL A 80 2.46 -13.43 10.51
CA VAL A 80 1.87 -12.46 11.43
C VAL A 80 2.19 -11.11 10.85
N LEU A 81 1.14 -10.34 10.59
CA LEU A 81 1.27 -8.94 10.24
C LEU A 81 1.20 -8.13 11.53
N GLY A 82 2.34 -7.57 11.92
CA GLY A 82 2.43 -6.67 13.06
C GLY A 82 1.91 -5.30 12.69
N VAL A 83 1.16 -4.63 13.56
CA VAL A 83 0.66 -3.28 13.29
C VAL A 83 0.90 -2.36 14.48
N THR A 84 1.45 -1.19 14.19
CA THR A 84 1.77 -0.15 15.17
C THR A 84 0.98 1.11 14.83
N PRO A 85 -0.07 1.47 15.60
CA PRO A 85 -0.84 2.68 15.36
C PRO A 85 0.00 3.93 15.63
N LEU A 86 -0.16 4.94 14.77
CA LEU A 86 0.54 6.22 14.90
C LEU A 86 -0.35 7.21 15.63
N ALA A 87 0.19 7.86 16.67
CA ALA A 87 -0.52 8.93 17.35
C ALA A 87 -0.37 10.24 16.56
N SER A 88 -1.50 10.78 16.11
CA SER A 88 -1.54 11.97 15.25
C SER A 88 -1.01 13.24 15.91
N LEU A 89 -1.07 13.32 17.24
CA LEU A 89 -0.54 14.42 18.05
C LEU A 89 0.95 14.30 18.39
N THR A 90 1.64 13.27 17.91
CA THR A 90 3.09 13.14 18.13
C THR A 90 3.81 14.37 17.58
N GLU A 91 4.60 15.06 18.40
CA GLU A 91 5.34 16.25 17.97
C GLU A 91 6.50 15.85 17.05
N VAL A 92 6.59 16.53 15.90
CA VAL A 92 7.72 16.42 14.99
C VAL A 92 8.34 17.78 14.72
N THR A 93 9.64 17.79 14.46
CA THR A 93 10.36 19.01 14.11
C THR A 93 10.44 19.14 12.59
N VAL A 94 9.77 20.17 12.04
CA VAL A 94 9.79 20.53 10.62
C VAL A 94 10.30 21.97 10.51
N ASN A 95 11.37 22.18 9.73
CA ASN A 95 11.97 23.52 9.53
C ASN A 95 12.24 24.28 10.85
N ASN A 96 12.79 23.58 11.85
CA ASN A 96 13.07 24.10 13.20
C ASN A 96 11.84 24.54 14.02
N ARG A 97 10.63 24.13 13.62
CA ARG A 97 9.40 24.32 14.39
C ARG A 97 8.83 22.98 14.81
N ARG A 98 8.29 22.92 16.03
CA ARG A 98 7.53 21.76 16.49
C ARG A 98 6.09 21.90 16.05
N GLU A 99 5.58 20.88 15.41
CA GLU A 99 4.19 20.79 14.98
C GLU A 99 3.70 19.34 15.14
N PRO A 100 2.40 19.12 15.35
CA PRO A 100 1.86 17.77 15.47
C PRO A 100 1.96 17.04 14.12
N LEU A 101 2.16 15.73 14.18
CA LEU A 101 2.36 14.87 13.01
C LEU A 101 1.24 15.03 11.97
N TYR A 102 -0.01 15.21 12.40
CA TYR A 102 -1.14 15.40 11.48
C TYR A 102 -1.04 16.66 10.63
N GLN A 103 -0.52 17.75 11.21
CA GLN A 103 -0.32 19.01 10.51
C GLN A 103 0.93 18.95 9.62
N ALA A 104 1.98 18.29 10.11
CA ALA A 104 3.23 18.11 9.39
C ALA A 104 3.07 17.26 8.13
N VAL A 105 2.14 16.30 8.12
CA VAL A 105 1.99 15.31 7.04
C VAL A 105 0.95 15.73 5.99
N SER A 106 -0.13 16.41 6.38
CA SER A 106 -1.33 16.65 5.53
C SER A 106 -1.00 17.14 4.12
N ASP A 107 -0.21 18.22 3.99
CA ASP A 107 0.14 18.82 2.69
C ASP A 107 1.53 18.42 2.16
N THR A 108 2.13 17.36 2.72
CA THR A 108 3.43 16.90 2.25
C THR A 108 3.33 15.81 1.19
N SER A 109 4.40 15.69 0.39
CA SER A 109 4.57 14.57 -0.51
C SER A 109 4.79 13.28 0.27
N ALA A 110 4.37 12.13 -0.26
CA ALA A 110 4.51 10.84 0.39
C ALA A 110 5.94 10.57 0.89
N LYS A 111 6.96 10.88 0.08
CA LYS A 111 8.37 10.73 0.47
C LYS A 111 8.79 11.58 1.68
N LYS A 112 8.20 12.76 1.85
CA LYS A 112 8.44 13.61 3.02
C LYS A 112 7.67 13.07 4.23
N ALA A 113 6.42 12.67 4.04
CA ALA A 113 5.58 12.07 5.08
C ALA A 113 6.26 10.84 5.73
N ILE A 114 6.77 9.91 4.90
CA ILE A 114 7.54 8.73 5.36
C ILE A 114 8.72 9.15 6.24
N LYS A 115 9.49 10.16 5.84
CA LYS A 115 10.63 10.63 6.63
C LYS A 115 10.20 11.24 7.96
N LEU A 116 9.07 11.95 8.00
CA LEU A 116 8.53 12.54 9.22
C LEU A 116 8.03 11.48 10.17
N VAL A 117 7.21 10.53 9.69
CA VAL A 117 6.70 9.43 10.50
C VAL A 117 7.84 8.54 11.00
N SER A 118 8.80 8.21 10.13
CA SER A 118 9.96 7.40 10.51
C SER A 118 10.81 8.05 11.61
N ARG A 119 10.92 9.38 11.62
CA ARG A 119 11.59 10.12 12.70
C ARG A 119 10.75 10.21 13.97
N ALA A 120 9.43 10.33 13.83
CA ALA A 120 8.50 10.43 14.95
C ALA A 120 8.45 9.12 15.76
N ASP A 121 8.36 8.00 15.05
CA ASP A 121 8.15 6.67 15.63
C ASP A 121 9.46 5.88 15.82
N GLY A 122 10.57 6.36 15.23
CA GLY A 122 11.87 5.68 15.27
C GLY A 122 11.95 4.43 14.38
N VAL A 123 10.92 4.15 13.60
CA VAL A 123 10.82 2.97 12.72
C VAL A 123 11.22 3.36 11.29
N PRO A 124 12.15 2.64 10.63
CA PRO A 124 12.43 2.85 9.21
C PRO A 124 11.22 2.42 8.38
N ILE A 125 10.77 3.24 7.44
CA ILE A 125 9.61 2.94 6.58
C ILE A 125 10.13 2.69 5.17
N ASP A 126 9.83 1.50 4.64
CA ASP A 126 10.29 1.03 3.34
C ASP A 126 9.32 1.38 2.22
N HIS A 127 8.02 1.29 2.51
CA HIS A 127 6.94 1.48 1.55
C HIS A 127 5.80 2.30 2.14
N TYR A 128 4.92 2.83 1.28
CA TYR A 128 3.73 3.56 1.72
C TYR A 128 2.48 3.18 0.92
N PHE A 129 1.34 3.24 1.58
CA PHE A 129 0.02 3.03 1.02
C PHE A 129 -0.96 4.05 1.60
N PHE A 130 -1.14 5.17 0.90
CA PHE A 130 -2.09 6.20 1.31
C PHE A 130 -3.43 6.04 0.60
N ILE A 131 -4.51 6.03 1.36
CA ILE A 131 -5.86 6.08 0.83
C ILE A 131 -6.45 7.49 1.03
N ASN A 132 -7.49 7.82 0.27
CA ASN A 132 -8.16 9.13 0.39
C ASN A 132 -9.33 9.11 1.41
N GLY A 133 -9.98 10.25 1.61
CA GLY A 133 -11.11 10.35 2.55
C GLY A 133 -12.33 9.49 2.17
N SER A 134 -12.64 9.34 0.87
CA SER A 134 -13.73 8.46 0.42
C SER A 134 -13.41 6.98 0.65
N ASP A 135 -12.16 6.60 0.49
CA ASP A 135 -11.65 5.26 0.76
C ASP A 135 -11.69 4.96 2.27
N LEU A 136 -11.34 5.94 3.10
CA LEU A 136 -11.51 5.84 4.55
C LEU A 136 -12.98 5.62 4.93
N GLN A 137 -13.89 6.40 4.37
CA GLN A 137 -15.33 6.23 4.60
C GLN A 137 -15.79 4.82 4.23
N LEU A 138 -15.34 4.30 3.08
CA LEU A 138 -15.63 2.93 2.65
C LEU A 138 -15.10 1.90 3.66
N VAL A 139 -13.89 2.06 4.17
CA VAL A 139 -13.32 1.18 5.21
C VAL A 139 -14.18 1.19 6.47
N LEU A 140 -14.58 2.38 6.94
CA LEU A 140 -15.39 2.56 8.15
C LEU A 140 -16.79 1.96 8.00
N ASP A 141 -17.45 2.20 6.87
CA ASP A 141 -18.75 1.60 6.55
C ASP A 141 -18.64 0.08 6.47
N THR A 142 -17.58 -0.42 5.84
CA THR A 142 -17.34 -1.86 5.72
C THR A 142 -17.15 -2.52 7.08
N LEU A 143 -16.35 -1.92 7.96
CA LEU A 143 -16.16 -2.41 9.32
C LEU A 143 -17.48 -2.41 10.11
N TYR A 144 -18.24 -1.32 10.06
CA TYR A 144 -19.48 -1.22 10.83
C TYR A 144 -20.56 -2.19 10.34
N TYR A 145 -20.80 -2.27 9.03
CA TYR A 145 -21.91 -3.04 8.47
C TYR A 145 -21.56 -4.50 8.15
N ARG A 146 -20.27 -4.83 8.00
CA ARG A 146 -19.82 -6.15 7.51
C ARG A 146 -18.87 -6.89 8.44
N SER A 147 -18.43 -6.29 9.55
CA SER A 147 -17.67 -7.00 10.58
C SER A 147 -18.62 -7.65 11.61
N PRO A 148 -18.42 -8.93 11.94
CA PRO A 148 -19.19 -9.57 12.99
C PRO A 148 -18.89 -8.95 14.36
N ASN A 149 -19.94 -8.66 15.13
CA ASN A 149 -19.88 -8.12 16.49
C ASN A 149 -19.15 -6.77 16.61
N TRP A 150 -19.26 -5.91 15.58
CA TRP A 150 -18.79 -4.52 15.70
C TRP A 150 -19.60 -3.76 16.76
N PRO A 151 -18.97 -2.90 17.61
CA PRO A 151 -19.69 -2.13 18.61
C PRO A 151 -20.70 -1.16 17.96
N LYS A 152 -21.99 -1.32 18.30
CA LYS A 152 -23.06 -0.43 17.80
C LYS A 152 -22.88 1.03 18.21
N THR A 153 -22.12 1.28 19.27
CA THR A 153 -21.76 2.62 19.76
C THR A 153 -20.70 3.31 18.90
N LEU A 154 -20.12 2.62 17.91
CA LEU A 154 -19.09 3.15 17.01
C LEU A 154 -19.58 3.14 15.55
N PRO A 155 -20.63 3.92 15.20
CA PRO A 155 -21.01 4.12 13.80
C PRO A 155 -19.93 4.92 13.05
N PRO A 156 -19.93 4.90 11.70
CA PRO A 156 -18.91 5.55 10.86
C PRO A 156 -18.62 7.02 11.23
N LEU A 157 -19.66 7.80 11.52
CA LEU A 157 -19.50 9.19 11.94
C LEU A 157 -18.76 9.33 13.28
N THR A 158 -19.09 8.51 14.27
CA THR A 158 -18.40 8.50 15.57
C THR A 158 -16.97 8.00 15.43
N MET A 159 -16.73 7.03 14.53
CA MET A 159 -15.38 6.59 14.20
C MET A 159 -14.57 7.74 13.61
N LEU A 160 -15.08 8.46 12.60
CA LEU A 160 -14.41 9.63 12.03
C LEU A 160 -14.08 10.69 13.08
N GLN A 161 -15.01 10.99 13.98
CA GLN A 161 -14.81 11.94 15.08
C GLN A 161 -13.72 11.46 16.05
N THR A 162 -13.71 10.16 16.38
CA THR A 162 -12.70 9.55 17.26
C THR A 162 -11.32 9.47 16.59
N LEU A 163 -11.29 9.43 15.25
CA LEU A 163 -10.07 9.51 14.43
C LEU A 163 -9.72 10.95 14.08
N GLY A 164 -10.53 11.93 14.51
CA GLY A 164 -10.29 13.36 14.32
C GLY A 164 -10.17 13.73 12.87
N TYR A 165 -10.70 12.93 11.95
CA TYR A 165 -10.55 13.18 10.54
C TYR A 165 -11.72 14.05 10.05
N PRO A 166 -11.47 15.12 9.28
CA PRO A 166 -10.17 15.57 8.75
C PRO A 166 -9.49 16.67 9.58
N SER A 167 -10.00 17.04 10.76
CA SER A 167 -9.62 18.25 11.51
C SER A 167 -8.41 18.10 12.45
N GLY A 168 -7.93 16.88 12.69
CA GLY A 168 -6.77 16.55 13.52
C GLY A 168 -6.95 16.69 15.04
N GLN A 169 -8.13 17.09 15.54
CA GLN A 169 -8.37 17.28 16.97
C GLN A 169 -8.80 15.98 17.67
N LEU A 170 -7.96 15.48 18.57
CA LEU A 170 -8.03 14.08 19.03
C LEU A 170 -7.63 13.85 20.48
N GLU A 171 -8.20 12.80 21.08
CA GLU A 171 -7.64 12.15 22.27
C GLU A 171 -6.79 10.95 21.80
N PRO A 172 -5.44 11.00 21.89
CA PRO A 172 -4.54 9.98 21.29
C PRO A 172 -4.83 8.55 21.74
N ARG A 173 -5.27 8.39 22.99
CA ARG A 173 -5.61 7.06 23.54
C ARG A 173 -6.82 6.45 22.86
N GLN A 174 -7.83 7.27 22.54
CA GLN A 174 -9.04 6.81 21.88
C GLN A 174 -8.77 6.50 20.40
N GLU A 175 -7.99 7.36 19.75
CA GLU A 175 -7.51 7.15 18.37
C GLU A 175 -6.78 5.80 18.26
N MET A 176 -5.73 5.58 19.07
CA MET A 176 -4.94 4.34 19.02
C MET A 176 -5.80 3.10 19.32
N LYS A 177 -6.71 3.18 20.29
CA LYS A 177 -7.63 2.09 20.63
C LYS A 177 -8.57 1.77 19.47
N LEU A 178 -9.08 2.78 18.77
CA LEU A 178 -9.94 2.58 17.62
C LEU A 178 -9.16 2.00 16.43
N VAL A 179 -7.97 2.52 16.13
CA VAL A 179 -7.10 1.97 15.07
C VAL A 179 -6.76 0.51 15.36
N GLY A 180 -6.36 0.18 16.58
CA GLY A 180 -6.11 -1.20 17.01
C GLY A 180 -7.34 -2.09 16.85
N LEU A 181 -8.53 -1.61 17.22
CA LEU A 181 -9.79 -2.33 17.02
C LEU A 181 -10.10 -2.55 15.53
N MET A 182 -9.93 -1.52 14.69
CA MET A 182 -10.14 -1.61 13.24
C MET A 182 -9.23 -2.68 12.65
N VAL A 183 -7.93 -2.59 12.92
CA VAL A 183 -6.91 -3.54 12.44
C VAL A 183 -7.24 -4.96 12.88
N ASN A 184 -7.53 -5.18 14.15
CA ASN A 184 -7.85 -6.52 14.67
C ASN A 184 -9.13 -7.12 14.06
N ARG A 185 -10.02 -6.30 13.50
CA ARG A 185 -11.30 -6.74 12.91
C ARG A 185 -11.24 -6.94 11.40
N LEU A 186 -10.27 -6.37 10.70
CA LEU A 186 -10.08 -6.56 9.26
C LEU A 186 -10.08 -8.04 8.81
N PRO A 187 -9.46 -9.01 9.51
CA PRO A 187 -9.42 -10.41 9.08
C PRO A 187 -10.78 -11.11 9.26
N SER A 188 -11.64 -10.57 10.12
CA SER A 188 -12.98 -11.11 10.38
C SER A 188 -14.04 -10.64 9.37
N LEU A 189 -13.67 -9.76 8.43
CA LEU A 189 -14.56 -9.30 7.38
C LEU A 189 -14.97 -10.46 6.48
N ASN A 190 -16.22 -10.45 6.03
CA ASN A 190 -16.66 -11.45 5.07
C ASN A 190 -15.89 -11.29 3.73
N PRO A 191 -15.76 -12.37 2.92
CA PRO A 191 -14.98 -12.30 1.67
C PRO A 191 -15.48 -11.24 0.68
N ILE A 192 -16.79 -10.96 0.68
CA ILE A 192 -17.41 -9.95 -0.19
C ILE A 192 -16.92 -8.55 0.20
N ALA A 193 -16.97 -8.22 1.48
CA ALA A 193 -16.48 -6.97 2.05
C ALA A 193 -14.97 -6.82 1.85
N ALA A 194 -14.20 -7.88 2.11
CA ALA A 194 -12.78 -7.90 1.84
C ALA A 194 -12.47 -7.61 0.36
N SER A 195 -13.27 -8.16 -0.57
CA SER A 195 -13.11 -7.90 -2.01
C SER A 195 -13.39 -6.44 -2.38
N SER A 196 -14.36 -5.78 -1.72
CA SER A 196 -14.61 -4.35 -1.92
C SER A 196 -13.42 -3.50 -1.48
N LEU A 197 -12.72 -3.90 -0.41
CA LEU A 197 -11.51 -3.21 0.06
C LEU A 197 -10.29 -3.44 -0.86
N LEU A 198 -10.25 -4.51 -1.65
CA LEU A 198 -9.21 -4.66 -2.68
C LEU A 198 -9.29 -3.56 -3.75
N GLY A 199 -10.47 -2.97 -3.95
CA GLY A 199 -10.69 -1.84 -4.85
C GLY A 199 -9.90 -0.58 -4.46
N LEU A 200 -9.50 -0.44 -3.19
CA LEU A 200 -8.72 0.70 -2.67
C LEU A 200 -7.37 0.86 -3.38
N THR A 201 -6.81 -0.24 -3.89
CA THR A 201 -5.54 -0.23 -4.63
C THR A 201 -5.57 0.65 -5.89
N ARG A 202 -6.76 0.89 -6.46
CA ARG A 202 -6.92 1.68 -7.68
C ARG A 202 -6.88 3.19 -7.44
N THR A 203 -7.29 3.63 -6.26
CA THR A 203 -7.39 5.04 -5.87
C THR A 203 -6.30 5.45 -4.88
N SER A 204 -5.56 4.48 -4.33
CA SER A 204 -4.46 4.70 -3.41
C SER A 204 -3.26 5.39 -4.04
N HIS A 205 -2.56 6.19 -3.25
CA HIS A 205 -1.23 6.69 -3.56
C HIS A 205 -0.19 5.82 -2.87
N THR A 206 0.58 5.06 -3.65
CA THR A 206 1.50 4.03 -3.18
C THR A 206 2.76 3.95 -4.04
N ASP A 207 3.87 3.47 -3.48
CA ASP A 207 5.07 3.09 -4.23
C ASP A 207 5.14 1.60 -4.60
N PHE A 208 4.16 0.80 -4.16
CA PHE A 208 4.02 -0.58 -4.62
C PHE A 208 3.60 -0.65 -6.09
N SER A 209 4.18 -1.61 -6.80
CA SER A 209 3.64 -2.07 -8.08
C SER A 209 2.35 -2.90 -7.87
N PHE A 210 1.57 -3.02 -8.95
CA PHE A 210 0.31 -3.78 -8.92
C PHE A 210 0.50 -5.25 -8.49
N TYR A 211 1.62 -5.85 -8.89
CA TYR A 211 1.98 -7.22 -8.51
C TYR A 211 2.30 -7.35 -7.02
N GLU A 212 2.98 -6.36 -6.45
CA GLU A 212 3.37 -6.35 -5.03
C GLU A 212 2.16 -6.15 -4.12
N LEU A 213 1.22 -5.28 -4.53
CA LEU A 213 -0.07 -5.15 -3.85
C LEU A 213 -0.87 -6.46 -3.87
N TYR A 214 -0.83 -7.20 -4.99
CA TYR A 214 -1.48 -8.50 -5.07
C TYR A 214 -0.85 -9.52 -4.11
N LEU A 215 0.48 -9.62 -4.06
CA LEU A 215 1.18 -10.49 -3.12
C LEU A 215 0.91 -10.10 -1.66
N LEU A 216 0.90 -8.80 -1.35
CA LEU A 216 0.59 -8.29 -0.02
C LEU A 216 -0.86 -8.60 0.38
N ALA A 217 -1.81 -8.42 -0.53
CA ALA A 217 -3.22 -8.72 -0.28
C ALA A 217 -3.45 -10.23 -0.03
N ASP A 218 -2.77 -11.08 -0.79
CA ASP A 218 -2.82 -12.53 -0.61
C ASP A 218 -2.21 -12.94 0.75
N TYR A 219 -1.06 -12.36 1.11
CA TYR A 219 -0.42 -12.54 2.41
C TYR A 219 -1.36 -12.14 3.57
N ILE A 220 -1.95 -10.94 3.51
CA ILE A 220 -2.87 -10.43 4.54
C ILE A 220 -4.12 -11.31 4.68
N ARG A 221 -4.64 -11.86 3.58
CA ARG A 221 -5.83 -12.69 3.57
C ARG A 221 -5.62 -14.05 4.27
N GLY A 222 -4.38 -14.55 4.29
CA GLY A 222 -4.02 -15.85 4.88
C GLY A 222 -3.60 -15.82 6.35
N ASP A 223 -3.33 -14.63 6.91
CA ASP A 223 -2.52 -14.48 8.12
C ASP A 223 -3.25 -13.77 9.28
N THR A 224 -2.69 -13.89 10.48
CA THR A 224 -3.24 -13.25 11.68
C THR A 224 -2.65 -11.85 11.90
N LEU A 225 -3.49 -10.83 12.00
CA LEU A 225 -3.07 -9.48 12.43
C LEU A 225 -2.82 -9.45 13.94
N LYS A 226 -1.69 -8.87 14.35
CA LYS A 226 -1.39 -8.61 15.76
C LYS A 226 -0.91 -7.18 15.94
N GLU A 227 -1.46 -6.49 16.92
CA GLU A 227 -0.92 -5.23 17.38
C GLU A 227 0.47 -5.46 18.02
N VAL A 228 1.45 -4.64 17.68
CA VAL A 228 2.81 -4.73 18.21
C VAL A 228 3.11 -3.45 18.99
N PRO A 229 3.65 -3.54 20.23
CA PRO A 229 4.06 -2.36 20.96
C PRO A 229 5.30 -1.69 20.32
N ILE A 230 5.30 -0.36 20.30
CA ILE A 230 6.34 0.53 19.72
C ILE A 230 7.76 0.25 20.29
N THR A 231 7.87 -0.48 21.40
CA THR A 231 9.13 -0.75 22.09
C THR A 231 10.10 -1.70 21.38
N HIS A 232 9.70 -2.38 20.29
CA HIS A 232 10.55 -3.37 19.61
C HIS A 232 11.70 -2.81 18.77
N TYR A 233 11.84 -1.48 18.68
CA TYR A 233 12.90 -0.83 17.89
C TYR A 233 13.85 0.02 18.74
N THR A 234 14.32 -0.51 19.88
CA THR A 234 15.58 -0.02 20.45
C THR A 234 16.72 -0.40 19.52
N HIS A 235 17.24 0.59 18.80
CA HIS A 235 18.37 0.50 17.89
C HIS A 235 19.45 -0.52 18.30
N HIS A 236 19.76 -1.46 17.41
CA HIS A 236 21.16 -1.84 17.20
C HIS A 236 21.89 -0.64 16.62
N THR A 237 22.31 0.28 17.48
CA THR A 237 23.38 1.21 17.16
C THR A 237 24.62 0.36 16.93
N ARG A 238 24.93 0.10 15.65
CA ARG A 238 26.25 -0.39 15.26
C ARG A 238 27.24 0.68 15.71
N ARG A 239 27.83 0.48 16.89
CA ARG A 239 28.98 1.27 17.34
C ARG A 239 30.03 1.15 16.25
N ALA A 240 30.21 2.22 15.49
CA ALA A 240 31.44 2.41 14.74
C ALA A 240 32.53 2.60 15.79
N HIS A 241 33.25 1.53 16.11
CA HIS A 241 34.50 1.62 16.84
C HIS A 241 35.62 1.79 15.80
N GLY A 242 36.41 2.85 16.03
CA GLY A 242 37.87 2.90 15.79
C GLY A 242 38.37 2.57 14.41
#